data_AF-A0A379ESK1-F1
#
_entry.id   AF-A0A379ESK1-F1
#
_cell.length_a   1.000
_cell.length_b   1.000
_cell.length_c   1.000
_cell.angle_alpha   90.00
_cell.angle_beta   90.00
_cell.angle_gamma   90.00
#
_symmetry.space_group_name_H-M   'P 1'
#
loop_
_entity.id
_entity.type
_entity.pdbx_description
1 polymer ?
#
loop_
_entity_poly.entity_id
_entity_poly.type
_entity_poly.pdbx_seq_one_letter_code
_entity_poly.pdbx_strand_id
1 'polypeptide(L)'
;MQSGSILLEPTSEEREILQDSLGQSLATFLELEDIEASARFFEDQDGLHLHSFFYCEDEEDYADLASVAFTVRDGRLFTLRDRELPAFRLYRMRSRNQRLIECNAYEVLLDLFETKLSNWLMLLKLCILI
;
A
#
# COMPACT_ATOMS: atom_id res chain seq x y z
N MET A 1 -1.95 19.76 5.00
CA MET A 1 -1.04 18.85 4.27
C MET A 1 -1.85 17.64 3.84
N GLN A 2 -2.46 17.75 2.66
CA GLN A 2 -3.15 16.66 1.95
C GLN A 2 -2.36 16.47 0.67
N SER A 3 -1.66 15.35 0.46
CA SER A 3 -1.25 14.94 -0.89
C SER A 3 -0.78 13.48 -0.93
N GLY A 4 -1.36 12.61 -0.12
CA GLY A 4 -1.25 11.15 -0.29
C GLY A 4 -2.67 10.61 -0.47
N SER A 5 -3.06 10.29 -1.69
CA SER A 5 -4.37 9.71 -1.98
C SER A 5 -4.31 8.23 -1.60
N ILE A 6 -4.65 7.95 -0.34
CA ILE A 6 -4.82 6.60 0.17
C ILE A 6 -6.23 6.15 -0.26
N LEU A 7 -6.33 5.39 -1.35
CA LEU A 7 -7.61 4.91 -1.87
C LEU A 7 -7.89 3.51 -1.32
N LEU A 8 -9.13 3.29 -0.90
CA LEU A 8 -9.66 2.01 -0.46
C LEU A 8 -10.79 1.68 -1.42
N GLU A 9 -10.67 0.58 -2.18
CA GLU A 9 -11.70 0.15 -3.13
C GLU A 9 -12.27 1.28 -4.02
N PRO A 10 -11.44 1.99 -4.81
CA PRO A 10 -11.90 3.17 -5.53
C PRO A 10 -12.98 2.82 -6.55
N THR A 11 -14.07 3.60 -6.57
CA THR A 11 -15.13 3.44 -7.59
C THR A 11 -14.61 3.83 -8.98
N SER A 12 -15.35 3.45 -10.02
CA SER A 12 -15.02 3.85 -11.39
C SER A 12 -14.94 5.37 -11.55
N GLU A 13 -15.80 6.13 -10.87
CA GLU A 13 -15.73 7.60 -10.90
C GLU A 13 -14.48 8.14 -10.19
N GLU A 14 -14.08 7.56 -9.06
CA GLU A 14 -12.86 7.99 -8.37
C GLU A 14 -11.61 7.70 -9.19
N ARG A 15 -11.58 6.57 -9.90
CA ARG A 15 -10.52 6.24 -10.87
C ARG A 15 -10.46 7.28 -12.00
N GLU A 16 -11.61 7.65 -12.56
CA GLU A 16 -11.69 8.67 -13.62
C GLU A 16 -11.23 10.04 -13.12
N ILE A 17 -11.62 10.45 -11.92
CA ILE A 17 -11.17 11.70 -11.30
C ILE A 17 -9.64 11.70 -11.13
N LEU A 18 -9.03 10.60 -10.72
CA LEU A 18 -7.57 10.52 -10.56
C LEU A 18 -6.85 10.56 -11.92
N GLN A 19 -7.41 9.91 -12.93
CA GLN A 19 -6.90 9.95 -14.29
C GLN A 19 -6.96 11.38 -14.85
N ASP A 20 -8.09 12.07 -14.69
CA ASP A 20 -8.30 13.42 -15.23
C ASP A 20 -7.53 14.50 -14.47
N SER A 21 -7.46 14.38 -13.14
CA SER A 21 -6.86 15.42 -12.28
C SER A 21 -5.36 15.23 -12.04
N LEU A 22 -4.89 13.99 -12.00
CA LEU A 22 -3.51 13.65 -11.64
C LEU A 22 -2.77 12.90 -12.76
N GLY A 23 -3.45 12.59 -13.88
CA GLY A 23 -2.88 11.81 -14.97
C GLY A 23 -2.62 10.35 -14.61
N GLN A 24 -3.05 9.89 -13.44
CA GLN A 24 -2.65 8.61 -12.86
C GLN A 24 -3.62 7.50 -13.23
N SER A 25 -3.15 6.54 -14.02
CA SER A 25 -3.83 5.25 -14.18
C SER A 25 -3.50 4.36 -12.99
N LEU A 26 -4.51 3.74 -12.40
CA LEU A 26 -4.35 2.77 -11.32
C LEU A 26 -4.47 1.36 -11.86
N ALA A 27 -3.67 0.44 -11.31
CA ALA A 27 -3.80 -0.97 -11.57
C ALA A 27 -5.25 -1.48 -11.34
N THR A 28 -5.59 -2.54 -12.05
CA THR A 28 -6.81 -3.31 -11.83
C THR A 28 -6.57 -4.34 -10.73
N PHE A 29 -7.61 -4.74 -10.01
CA PHE A 29 -7.49 -5.78 -8.99
C PHE A 29 -7.01 -7.12 -9.57
N LEU A 30 -7.29 -7.40 -10.84
CA LEU A 30 -6.80 -8.59 -11.53
C LEU A 30 -5.26 -8.58 -11.67
N GLU A 31 -4.67 -7.43 -12.02
CA GLU A 31 -3.20 -7.28 -12.10
C GLU A 31 -2.52 -7.40 -10.72
N LEU A 32 -3.25 -7.20 -9.62
CA LEU A 32 -2.73 -7.41 -8.27
C LEU A 32 -2.61 -8.89 -7.90
N GLU A 33 -3.29 -9.79 -8.62
CA GLU A 33 -3.20 -11.24 -8.44
C GLU A 33 -1.93 -11.84 -9.07
N ASP A 34 -1.30 -11.11 -9.99
CA ASP A 34 -0.09 -11.58 -10.65
C ASP A 34 1.08 -11.73 -9.64
N ILE A 35 1.72 -12.90 -9.71
CA ILE A 35 2.83 -13.27 -8.82
C ILE A 35 4.21 -13.06 -9.47
N GLU A 36 4.25 -12.78 -10.76
CA GLU A 36 5.48 -12.63 -11.53
C GLU A 36 6.24 -11.36 -11.12
N ALA A 37 7.57 -11.45 -11.01
CA ALA A 37 8.39 -10.31 -10.60
C ALA A 37 8.22 -9.10 -11.54
N SER A 38 8.10 -9.34 -12.85
CA SER A 38 7.85 -8.32 -13.86
C SER A 38 6.49 -7.64 -13.76
N ALA A 39 5.48 -8.33 -13.21
CA ALA A 39 4.14 -7.79 -12.98
C ALA A 39 4.02 -7.09 -11.61
N ARG A 40 5.02 -7.27 -10.72
CA ARG A 40 5.01 -6.71 -9.37
C ARG A 40 6.02 -5.59 -9.14
N PHE A 41 7.07 -5.52 -9.95
CA PHE A 41 8.14 -4.55 -9.81
C PHE A 41 8.53 -4.05 -11.19
N PHE A 42 7.95 -2.91 -11.59
CA PHE A 42 8.15 -2.35 -12.92
C PHE A 42 8.06 -0.82 -12.90
N GLU A 43 8.57 -0.20 -13.95
CA GLU A 43 8.51 1.24 -14.17
C GLU A 43 7.95 1.48 -15.58
N ASP A 44 6.99 2.40 -15.70
CA ASP A 44 6.37 2.76 -16.97
C ASP A 44 6.05 4.27 -17.04
N GLN A 45 5.16 4.66 -17.96
CA GLN A 45 4.76 6.06 -18.16
C GLN A 45 4.00 6.65 -16.96
N ASP A 46 3.42 5.79 -16.12
CA ASP A 46 2.67 6.13 -14.92
C ASP A 46 3.52 6.05 -13.64
N GLY A 47 4.83 5.79 -13.78
CA GLY A 47 5.82 5.90 -12.70
C GLY A 47 6.37 4.56 -12.23
N LEU A 48 6.84 4.53 -10.98
CA LEU A 48 7.39 3.34 -10.34
C LEU A 48 6.26 2.54 -9.67
N HIS A 49 6.10 1.29 -10.06
CA HIS A 49 5.07 0.39 -9.54
C HIS A 49 5.65 -0.73 -8.69
N LEU A 50 5.02 -0.96 -7.55
CA LEU A 50 5.43 -1.96 -6.57
C LEU A 50 4.19 -2.69 -6.03
N HIS A 51 4.05 -3.99 -6.28
CA HIS A 51 2.95 -4.80 -5.75
C HIS A 51 3.48 -5.68 -4.63
N SER A 52 2.98 -5.47 -3.41
CA SER A 52 3.49 -6.17 -2.22
C SER A 52 2.36 -6.75 -1.38
N PHE A 53 2.58 -7.95 -0.85
CA PHE A 53 1.64 -8.58 0.06
C PHE A 53 1.72 -7.97 1.46
N PHE A 54 0.57 -7.76 2.08
CA PHE A 54 0.43 -7.32 3.46
C PHE A 54 -0.37 -8.35 4.23
N TYR A 55 0.09 -8.66 5.44
CA TYR A 55 -0.63 -9.55 6.33
C TYR A 55 -1.90 -8.90 6.87
N CYS A 56 -2.97 -9.69 6.91
CA CYS A 56 -4.23 -9.38 7.57
C CYS A 56 -4.85 -10.65 8.16
N GLU A 57 -6.00 -10.49 8.79
CA GLU A 57 -6.87 -11.57 9.25
C GLU A 57 -8.12 -11.56 8.37
N ASP A 58 -8.66 -12.73 8.05
CA ASP A 58 -9.96 -12.86 7.37
C ASP A 58 -11.14 -12.76 8.36
N GLU A 59 -12.36 -13.02 7.89
CA GLU A 59 -13.58 -12.96 8.71
C GLU A 59 -13.64 -14.03 9.81
N GLU A 60 -12.83 -15.09 9.70
CA GLU A 60 -12.75 -16.21 10.63
C GLU A 60 -11.51 -16.14 11.55
N ASP A 61 -10.85 -14.97 11.59
CA ASP A 61 -9.61 -14.70 12.35
C ASP A 61 -8.40 -15.56 11.91
N TYR A 62 -8.41 -16.09 10.67
CA TYR A 62 -7.25 -16.79 10.10
C TYR A 62 -6.28 -15.84 9.39
N ALA A 63 -5.01 -16.24 9.37
CA ALA A 63 -3.95 -15.53 8.68
C ALA A 63 -4.20 -15.46 7.16
N ASP A 64 -4.27 -14.24 6.62
CA ASP A 64 -4.49 -13.96 5.21
C ASP A 64 -3.47 -12.93 4.67
N LEU A 65 -3.34 -12.86 3.34
CA LEU A 65 -2.46 -11.94 2.62
C LEU A 65 -3.26 -11.12 1.60
N ALA A 66 -3.28 -9.81 1.78
CA ALA A 66 -3.83 -8.89 0.78
C ALA A 66 -2.71 -8.33 -0.12
N SER A 67 -2.97 -8.25 -1.42
CA SER A 67 -2.08 -7.57 -2.36
C SER A 67 -2.32 -6.06 -2.31
N VAL A 68 -1.24 -5.28 -2.27
CA VAL A 68 -1.30 -3.82 -2.29
C VAL A 68 -0.42 -3.32 -3.42
N ALA A 69 -1.01 -2.53 -4.32
CA ALA A 69 -0.28 -1.84 -5.37
C ALA A 69 0.13 -0.44 -4.89
N PHE A 70 1.41 -0.15 -5.02
CA PHE A 70 2.00 1.16 -4.76
C PHE A 70 2.48 1.73 -6.08
N THR A 71 2.12 2.99 -6.34
CA THR A 71 2.65 3.73 -7.49
C THR A 71 3.25 5.04 -7.02
N VAL A 72 4.50 5.29 -7.38
CA VAL A 72 5.17 6.57 -7.12
C VAL A 72 5.32 7.32 -8.42
N ARG A 73 4.71 8.51 -8.49
CA ARG A 73 4.76 9.40 -9.65
C ARG A 73 4.76 10.86 -9.20
N ASP A 74 5.60 11.67 -9.83
CA ASP A 74 5.68 13.12 -9.56
C ASP A 74 5.82 13.48 -8.07
N GLY A 75 6.57 12.68 -7.33
CA GLY A 75 6.78 12.86 -5.89
C GLY A 75 5.55 12.54 -5.01
N ARG A 76 4.51 11.92 -5.58
CA ARG A 76 3.30 11.47 -4.89
C ARG A 76 3.29 9.95 -4.79
N LEU A 77 2.75 9.44 -3.69
CA LEU A 77 2.51 8.03 -3.47
C LEU A 77 1.02 7.74 -3.61
N PHE A 78 0.70 6.79 -4.48
CA PHE A 78 -0.62 6.19 -4.63
C PHE A 78 -0.59 4.78 -4.06
N THR A 79 -1.65 4.41 -3.34
CA THR A 79 -1.82 3.05 -2.83
C THR A 79 -3.20 2.54 -3.19
N LEU A 80 -3.27 1.37 -3.80
CA LEU A 80 -4.50 0.66 -4.14
C LEU A 80 -4.56 -0.66 -3.37
N ARG A 81 -5.70 -0.91 -2.72
CA ARG A 81 -5.99 -2.13 -1.95
C ARG A 81 -7.49 -2.39 -1.91
N ASP A 82 -7.86 -3.64 -1.74
CA ASP A 82 -9.24 -4.16 -1.68
C ASP A 82 -9.84 -4.09 -0.27
N ARG A 83 -9.02 -3.93 0.77
CA ARG A 83 -9.47 -3.90 2.15
C ARG A 83 -8.62 -3.01 3.05
N GLU A 84 -9.13 -2.73 4.26
CA GLU A 84 -8.38 -2.03 5.28
C GLU A 84 -7.37 -2.95 5.95
N LEU A 85 -6.13 -2.47 6.08
CA LEU A 85 -5.01 -3.30 6.55
C LEU A 85 -4.47 -2.82 7.90
N PRO A 86 -4.13 -3.73 8.84
CA PRO A 86 -3.60 -3.36 10.14
C PRO A 86 -2.36 -2.46 10.06
N ALA A 87 -1.45 -2.73 9.12
CA ALA A 87 -0.25 -1.93 8.90
C ALA A 87 -0.58 -0.48 8.49
N PHE A 88 -1.55 -0.27 7.61
CA PHE A 88 -1.99 1.06 7.19
C PHE A 88 -2.67 1.81 8.33
N ARG A 89 -3.52 1.12 9.10
CA ARG A 89 -4.17 1.69 10.30
C ARG A 89 -3.13 2.12 11.34
N LEU A 90 -2.13 1.27 11.61
CA LEU A 90 -1.06 1.56 12.55
C LEU A 90 -0.18 2.72 12.08
N TYR A 91 0.19 2.75 10.80
CA TYR A 91 0.94 3.86 10.21
C TYR A 91 0.19 5.18 10.33
N ARG A 92 -1.10 5.23 9.96
CA ARG A 92 -1.95 6.44 10.12
C ARG A 92 -2.05 6.92 11.57
N MET A 93 -2.03 6.01 12.53
CA MET A 93 -2.02 6.35 13.95
C MET A 93 -0.68 6.97 14.37
N ARG A 94 0.44 6.41 13.93
CA ARG A 94 1.80 6.88 14.24
C ARG A 94 2.11 8.21 13.57
N SER A 95 1.73 8.38 12.31
CA SER A 95 2.01 9.59 11.52
C SER A 95 1.38 10.87 12.06
N ARG A 96 0.37 10.76 12.95
CA ARG A 96 -0.19 11.91 13.67
C ARG A 96 0.80 12.53 14.65
N ASN A 97 1.69 11.73 15.22
CA ASN A 97 2.64 12.13 16.26
C ASN A 97 4.11 12.07 15.80
N GLN A 98 4.38 11.45 14.64
CA GLN A 98 5.70 11.31 14.06
C GLN A 98 5.86 12.32 12.93
N ARG A 99 6.95 13.11 12.97
CA ARG A 99 7.32 14.00 11.87
C ARG A 99 8.15 13.20 10.86
N LEU A 100 7.76 13.30 9.59
CA LEU A 100 8.60 12.88 8.48
C LEU A 100 9.85 13.78 8.41
N ILE A 101 10.99 13.19 8.10
CA ILE A 101 12.30 13.84 8.02
C ILE A 101 12.42 14.57 6.67
N GLU A 102 12.17 13.86 5.57
CA GLU A 102 12.31 14.37 4.21
C GLU A 102 10.96 14.79 3.60
N CYS A 103 9.85 14.29 4.16
CA CYS A 103 8.48 14.56 3.71
C CYS A 103 8.23 14.18 2.25
N ASN A 104 8.85 13.10 1.76
CA ASN A 104 8.70 12.63 0.38
C ASN A 104 7.92 11.30 0.29
N ALA A 105 7.47 10.96 -0.92
CA ALA A 105 6.71 9.74 -1.19
C ALA A 105 7.47 8.45 -0.84
N TYR A 106 8.79 8.44 -1.04
CA TYR A 106 9.63 7.28 -0.73
C TYR A 106 9.75 7.05 0.77
N GLU A 107 9.83 8.10 1.58
CA GLU A 107 9.84 8.00 3.04
C GLU A 107 8.53 7.40 3.55
N VAL A 108 7.39 7.86 3.05
CA VAL A 108 6.07 7.28 3.39
C VAL A 108 5.98 5.81 2.96
N LEU A 109 6.51 5.47 1.78
CA LEU A 109 6.57 4.09 1.30
C LEU A 109 7.43 3.24 2.26
N LEU A 110 8.64 3.68 2.58
CA LEU A 110 9.56 2.96 3.46
C LEU A 110 9.00 2.79 4.88
N ASP A 111 8.35 3.81 5.43
CA ASP A 111 7.69 3.73 6.74
C ASP A 111 6.56 2.69 6.76
N LEU A 112 5.79 2.59 5.66
CA LEU A 112 4.77 1.55 5.49
C LEU A 112 5.41 0.16 5.42
N PHE A 113 6.55 0.02 4.74
CA PHE A 113 7.32 -1.23 4.70
C PHE A 113 7.93 -1.59 6.06
N GLU A 114 8.42 -0.63 6.83
CA GLU A 114 8.89 -0.86 8.21
C GLU A 114 7.74 -1.33 9.10
N THR A 115 6.59 -0.67 9.00
CA THR A 115 5.37 -1.05 9.74
C THR A 115 4.92 -2.46 9.35
N LYS A 116 4.98 -2.80 8.05
CA LYS A 116 4.74 -4.15 7.55
C LYS A 116 5.68 -5.14 8.23
N LEU A 117 7.00 -4.95 8.14
CA LEU A 117 8.00 -5.86 8.74
C LEU A 117 7.78 -6.05 10.24
N SER A 118 7.47 -4.98 10.96
CA SER A 118 7.12 -5.05 12.38
C SER A 118 5.90 -5.95 12.64
N ASN A 119 4.88 -5.91 11.78
CA ASN A 119 3.70 -6.76 11.90
C ASN A 119 4.04 -8.24 11.69
N TRP A 120 4.79 -8.54 10.63
CA TRP A 120 5.27 -9.91 10.36
C TRP A 120 6.12 -10.47 11.50
N LEU A 121 6.99 -9.64 12.09
CA LEU A 121 7.81 -10.04 13.23
C LEU A 121 6.96 -10.36 14.47
N MET A 122 5.86 -9.64 14.69
CA MET A 122 4.93 -9.91 15.80
C MET A 122 4.27 -11.28 15.64
N LEU A 123 3.85 -11.63 14.42
CA LEU A 123 3.29 -12.95 14.11
C LEU A 123 4.31 -14.06 14.29
N LEU A 124 5.53 -13.87 13.79
CA LEU A 124 6.59 -14.86 13.94
C LEU A 124 6.88 -15.14 15.43
N LYS A 125 6.86 -14.10 16.27
CA LYS A 125 6.98 -14.25 17.72
C LYS A 125 5.83 -15.08 18.31
N LEU A 126 4.58 -14.83 17.91
CA LEU A 126 3.43 -15.62 18.35
C LEU A 126 3.57 -17.09 17.94
N CYS A 127 3.98 -17.39 16.71
CA CYS A 127 4.13 -18.76 16.21
C CYS A 127 5.28 -19.54 16.87
N ILE A 128 6.34 -18.88 17.32
CA ILE A 128 7.49 -19.54 17.98
C ILE A 128 7.27 -19.70 19.49
N LEU A 129 6.32 -18.94 20.07
CA LEU A 129 5.98 -18.97 21.51
C LEU A 129 4.85 -19.95 21.87
N ILE A 130 4.30 -20.67 20.89
CA ILE A 130 3.30 -21.76 21.05
C ILE A 130 4.00 -23.09 20.77
#